data_AF-A0AAF0ZC59-F1
#
_entry.id   AF-A0AAF0ZC59-F1
#
_cell.length_a   1.000
_cell.length_b   1.000
_cell.length_c   1.000
_cell.angle_alpha   90.00
_cell.angle_beta   90.00
_cell.angle_gamma   90.00
#
_symmetry.space_group_name_H-M   'P 1'
#
loop_
_entity.id
_entity.type
_entity.pdbx_description
1 polymer ?
#
loop_
_entity_poly.entity_id
_entity_poly.type
_entity_poly.pdbx_seq_one_letter_code
_entity_poly.pdbx_strand_id
1 'polypeptide(L)' 'MKTITLRIDDRIKEQFISLLKNFSENELRILEESEYISDDEYLRSLSGMVESIKEARKEPIENGVTLEELDW' A
#
# COMPACT_ATOMS: atom_id res chain seq x y z
N MET A 1 22.90 -11.99 -4.34
CA MET A 1 22.26 -11.49 -3.11
C MET A 1 20.80 -11.91 -3.12
N LYS A 2 20.18 -12.07 -1.95
CA LYS A 2 18.73 -12.35 -1.81
C LYS A 2 18.09 -11.15 -1.12
N THR A 3 16.91 -10.74 -1.58
CA THR A 3 16.15 -9.65 -0.99
C THR A 3 15.10 -10.22 -0.04
N ILE A 4 14.98 -9.64 1.15
CA ILE A 4 13.97 -10.00 2.15
C ILE A 4 13.22 -8.71 2.51
N THR A 5 11.89 -8.78 2.51
CA THR A 5 11.02 -7.68 2.95
C THR A 5 10.63 -7.90 4.41
N LEU A 6 10.79 -6.88 5.24
CA LEU A 6 10.47 -6.92 6.67
C LEU A 6 9.45 -5.84 6.99
N ARG A 7 8.40 -6.19 7.74
CA ARG A 7 7.48 -5.23 8.34
C ARG A 7 7.87 -5.08 9.81
N ILE A 8 8.12 -3.85 10.23
CA ILE A 8 8.44 -3.50 11.62
C ILE A 8 7.41 -2.49 12.15
N ASP A 9 7.26 -2.46 13.46
CA ASP A 9 6.44 -1.45 14.14
C ASP A 9 7.24 -0.14 14.26
N ASP A 10 6.60 1.00 14.01
CA ASP A 10 7.27 2.31 14.07
C ASP A 10 7.90 2.59 15.44
N ARG A 11 7.33 2.03 16.51
CA ARG A 11 7.86 2.15 17.88
C ARG A 11 9.25 1.54 18.05
N ILE A 12 9.64 0.61 17.17
CA ILE A 12 10.96 -0.03 17.19
C ILE A 12 11.90 0.45 16.07
N LYS A 13 11.45 1.38 15.22
CA LYS A 13 12.16 1.79 14.00
C LYS A 13 13.58 2.27 14.29
N GLU A 14 13.78 3.12 15.30
CA GLU A 14 15.09 3.64 15.66
C GLU A 14 16.03 2.55 16.22
N GLN A 15 15.53 1.68 17.11
CA GLN A 15 16.33 0.56 17.63
C GLN A 15 16.68 -0.42 16.51
N PHE A 16 15.76 -0.66 15.57
CA PHE A 16 15.97 -1.55 14.44
C PHE A 16 17.04 -0.98 13.48
N ILE A 17 16.94 0.28 13.09
CA ILE A 17 17.97 0.95 12.27
C ILE A 17 19.32 0.92 12.99
N SER A 18 19.34 1.10 14.32
CA SER A 18 20.57 0.99 15.12
C SER A 18 21.18 -0.41 15.06
N LEU A 19 20.37 -1.47 15.14
CA LEU A 19 20.83 -2.85 14.97
C LEU A 19 21.45 -3.09 13.59
N LEU A 20 20.89 -2.50 12.53
CA LEU A 20 21.39 -2.64 11.17
C LEU A 20 22.77 -2.00 10.97
N LYS A 21 23.14 -0.98 11.75
CA LYS A 21 24.47 -0.34 11.69
C LYS A 21 25.63 -1.28 12.05
N ASN A 22 25.36 -2.45 12.64
CA ASN A 22 26.39 -3.44 12.94
C ASN A 22 26.85 -4.23 11.70
N PHE A 23 26.13 -4.11 10.58
CA PHE A 23 26.48 -4.76 9.31
C PHE A 23 27.15 -3.76 8.38
N SER A 24 28.10 -4.22 7.57
CA SER A 24 28.68 -3.37 6.52
C SER A 24 27.68 -3.17 5.37
N GLU A 25 27.80 -2.06 4.63
CA GLU A 25 26.90 -1.77 3.50
C GLU A 25 26.93 -2.83 2.39
N ASN A 26 28.02 -3.61 2.31
CA ASN A 26 28.17 -4.73 1.37
C ASN A 26 27.41 -5.99 1.82
N GLU A 27 27.09 -6.10 3.11
CA GLU A 27 26.38 -7.24 3.71
C GLU A 27 24.89 -6.94 3.86
N LEU A 28 24.53 -5.71 4.20
CA LEU A 28 23.15 -5.29 4.41
C LEU A 28 22.93 -3.88 3.88
N ARG A 29 21.94 -3.73 3.01
CA ARG A 29 21.55 -2.46 2.40
C ARG A 29 20.03 -2.31 2.44
N ILE A 30 19.58 -1.15 2.91
CA ILE A 30 18.17 -0.75 2.78
C ILE A 30 17.95 -0.34 1.32
N LEU A 31 17.11 -1.07 0.61
CA LEU A 31 16.81 -0.82 -0.80
C LEU A 31 15.62 0.11 -0.96
N GLU A 32 14.63 -0.02 -0.08
CA GLU A 32 13.36 0.70 -0.14
C GLU A 32 12.79 0.84 1.27
N GLU A 33 12.16 1.99 1.54
CA GLU A 33 11.38 2.25 2.73
C GLU A 33 9.99 2.71 2.26
N SER A 34 8.97 1.93 2.62
CA SER A 34 7.59 2.21 2.25
C SER A 34 6.73 2.22 3.50
N GLU A 35 5.90 3.25 3.65
CA GLU A 35 4.88 3.26 4.69
C GLU A 35 3.72 2.37 4.26
N TYR A 36 3.20 1.58 5.21
CA TYR A 36 1.96 0.85 4.97
C TYR A 36 0.80 1.83 5.03
N ILE A 37 0.06 1.95 3.93
CA ILE A 37 -1.23 2.61 3.88
C ILE A 37 -2.31 1.55 3.69
N SER A 38 -3.40 1.62 4.46
CA SER A 38 -4.54 0.72 4.26
C SER A 38 -5.27 1.06 2.96
N ASP A 39 -5.96 0.10 2.35
CA ASP A 39 -6.74 0.34 1.12
C ASP A 39 -7.76 1.48 1.31
N ASP A 40 -8.42 1.53 2.46
CA ASP A 40 -9.36 2.60 2.82
C ASP A 40 -8.68 3.98 2.86
N GLU A 41 -7.52 4.06 3.50
CA GLU A 41 -6.76 5.29 3.63
C GLU A 41 -6.18 5.74 2.28
N TYR A 42 -5.72 4.78 1.48
CA TYR A 42 -5.28 4.99 0.11
C TYR A 42 -6.42 5.57 -0.75
N LEU A 43 -7.58 4.93 -0.78
CA LEU A 43 -8.72 5.40 -1.55
C LEU A 43 -9.19 6.79 -1.09
N ARG A 44 -9.13 7.09 0.21
CA ARG A 44 -9.46 8.43 0.74
C ARG A 44 -8.41 9.49 0.42
N SER A 45 -7.15 9.11 0.22
CA SER A 45 -6.08 10.03 -0.16
C SER A 45 -6.21 10.56 -1.59
N LEU A 46 -6.92 9.82 -2.46
CA LEU A 46 -7.15 10.20 -3.85
C LEU A 46 -8.24 11.28 -3.93
N SER A 47 -7.86 12.47 -4.40
CA SER A 47 -8.79 13.58 -4.56
C SER A 47 -9.94 13.20 -5.50
N GLY A 48 -11.19 13.38 -5.06
CA GLY A 48 -12.38 13.09 -5.85
C GLY A 48 -12.82 11.62 -5.84
N MET A 49 -12.04 10.69 -5.24
CA MET A 49 -12.38 9.27 -5.23
C MET A 49 -13.60 8.96 -4.36
N VAL A 50 -13.72 9.62 -3.21
CA VAL A 50 -14.87 9.46 -2.33
C VAL A 50 -16.15 9.97 -3.02
N GLU A 51 -16.04 11.09 -3.73
CA GLU A 51 -17.13 11.69 -4.50
C GLU A 51 -17.51 10.80 -5.67
N SER A 52 -16.55 10.28 -6.45
CA SER A 52 -16.84 9.43 -7.60
C SER A 52 -17.52 8.11 -7.19
N ILE A 53 -17.14 7.51 -6.06
CA ILE A 53 -17.82 6.32 -5.52
C ILE A 53 -19.27 6.65 -5.14
N LYS A 54 -19.51 7.83 -4.54
CA LYS A 54 -20.87 8.28 -4.20
C LYS A 54 -21.71 8.54 -5.44
N GLU A 55 -21.13 9.10 -6.50
CA GLU A 55 -21.83 9.31 -7.78
C GLU A 55 -22.12 7.99 -8.48
N ALA A 56 -21.14 7.08 -8.57
CA ALA A 56 -21.33 5.75 -9.15
C ALA A 56 -22.47 4.97 -8.48
N ARG A 57 -22.63 5.11 -7.15
CA ARG A 57 -23.73 4.50 -6.42
C ARG A 57 -25.13 5.03 -6.82
N LYS A 58 -25.22 6.23 -7.38
CA LYS A 58 -26.48 6.81 -7.86
C LYS A 58 -26.82 6.37 -9.28
N GLU A 59 -25.89 5.71 -9.98
CA GLU A 59 -26.13 5.26 -11.35
C GLU A 59 -27.18 4.14 -11.39
N PRO A 60 -28.06 4.13 -12.42
CA PRO A 60 -28.99 3.04 -12.64
C PRO A 60 -28.26 1.72 -12.86
N ILE A 61 -28.83 0.62 -12.35
CA ILE A 61 -28.25 -0.71 -12.52
C ILE A 61 -28.14 -1.14 -14.00
N GLU A 62 -28.97 -0.55 -14.87
CA GLU A 62 -28.95 -0.74 -16.33
C GLU A 62 -27.62 -0.31 -16.97
N ASN A 63 -26.86 0.57 -16.32
CA ASN A 63 -25.53 0.98 -16.76
C ASN A 63 -24.41 0.07 -16.21
N GLY A 64 -24.74 -0.84 -15.29
CA GLY A 64 -23.79 -1.80 -14.74
C GLY A 64 -23.63 -3.03 -15.63
N VAL A 65 -22.54 -3.77 -15.41
CA VAL A 65 -22.29 -5.08 -16.02
C VAL A 65 -22.30 -6.14 -14.92
N THR A 66 -22.77 -7.34 -15.23
CA THR A 66 -22.72 -8.46 -14.26
C THR A 66 -21.33 -9.08 -14.22
N LEU A 67 -21.06 -9.90 -13.20
CA LEU A 67 -19.77 -10.56 -13.03
C LEU A 67 -19.41 -11.44 -14.26
N GLU A 68 -20.41 -12.02 -14.88
CA GLU A 68 -20.31 -12.88 -16.06
C GLU A 68 -19.99 -12.10 -17.35
N GLU A 69 -20.23 -10.79 -17.36
CA GLU A 69 -20.01 -9.90 -18.50
C GLU A 69 -18.67 -9.15 -18.42
N LEU A 70 -17.91 -9.34 -17.34
CA LEU A 70 -16.57 -8.77 -17.17
C LEU A 70 -15.56 -9.47 -18.09
N ASP A 71 -14.83 -8.68 -18.89
CA ASP A 71 -13.72 -9.15 -19.73
C ASP A 71 -12.44 -9.22 -18.88
N TRP A 72 -12.08 -10.43 -18.45
CA TRP A 72 -10.90 -10.70 -17.60
C TRP A 72 -9.65 -11.00 -18.42
#